data_AF-A0A1Y4RQ96-F1
#
_entry.id   AF-A0A1Y4RQ96-F1
#
_cell.length_a   1.000
_cell.length_b   1.000
_cell.length_c   1.000
_cell.angle_alpha   90.00
_cell.angle_beta   90.00
_cell.angle_gamma   90.00
#
_symmetry.space_group_name_H-M   'P 1'
#
loop_
_entity.id
_entity.type
_entity.pdbx_description
1 polymer ?
#
loop_
_entity_poly.entity_id
_entity_poly.type
_entity_poly.pdbx_seq_one_letter_code
_entity_poly.pdbx_strand_id
1 'polypeptide(L)'
;MSKNKMEELLGLGPIENHRIVPGIQPIEGREFCYIADEGQEDFVKIFRKIVRYISPPIPQNGGAMIEGCKITLPNGKIFQAISYKGDIEGWRMQIEKGARALNVNLAKIDGESIVLDNIHSFLLMDCRIDFN
;
A
#
# COMPACT_ATOMS: atom_id res chain seq x y z
N MET A 1 -23.18 0.38 13.17
CA MET A 1 -23.26 -0.68 14.21
C MET A 1 -21.85 -0.89 14.72
N SER A 2 -21.60 -0.87 16.04
CA SER A 2 -20.24 -0.98 16.59
C SER A 2 -19.74 -2.43 16.52
N LYS A 3 -18.41 -2.61 16.42
CA LYS A 3 -17.73 -3.92 16.37
C LYS A 3 -18.22 -4.86 17.48
N ASN A 4 -18.26 -4.36 18.71
CA ASN A 4 -18.71 -5.11 19.89
C ASN A 4 -20.16 -5.62 19.74
N LYS A 5 -21.04 -4.84 19.13
CA LYS A 5 -22.45 -5.22 18.96
C LYS A 5 -22.64 -6.30 17.89
N MET A 6 -21.72 -6.40 16.94
CA MET A 6 -21.69 -7.47 15.94
C MET A 6 -21.09 -8.76 16.52
N GLU A 7 -20.03 -8.64 17.32
CA GLU A 7 -19.40 -9.76 18.05
C GLU A 7 -20.42 -10.44 18.98
N GLU A 8 -21.16 -9.66 19.78
CA GLU A 8 -22.25 -10.17 20.64
C GLU A 8 -23.36 -10.87 19.85
N LEU A 9 -23.80 -10.29 18.72
CA LEU A 9 -24.88 -10.85 17.91
C LEU A 9 -24.50 -12.17 17.22
N LEU A 10 -23.22 -12.36 16.90
CA LEU A 10 -22.74 -13.55 16.19
C LEU A 10 -22.21 -14.63 17.14
N GLY A 11 -22.16 -14.38 18.45
CA GLY A 11 -21.55 -15.29 19.42
C GLY A 11 -20.06 -15.53 19.17
N LEU A 12 -19.43 -14.65 18.39
CA LEU A 12 -18.01 -14.67 18.13
C LEU A 12 -17.33 -13.93 19.29
N GLY A 13 -16.32 -14.55 19.90
CA GLY A 13 -15.44 -13.85 20.84
C GLY A 13 -14.76 -12.64 20.16
N PRO A 14 -13.90 -11.89 20.89
CA PRO A 14 -13.23 -10.73 20.32
C PRO A 14 -12.58 -11.10 18.98
N ILE A 15 -12.99 -10.42 17.90
CA ILE A 15 -12.42 -10.66 16.57
C ILE A 15 -11.02 -10.06 16.62
N GLU A 16 -10.01 -10.91 16.77
CA GLU A 16 -8.61 -10.51 16.65
C GLU A 16 -8.40 -9.97 15.23
N ASN A 17 -8.15 -8.67 15.13
CA ASN A 17 -7.74 -8.04 13.88
C ASN A 17 -6.25 -8.37 13.65
N HIS A 18 -5.96 -9.59 13.24
CA HIS A 18 -4.65 -9.94 12.67
C HIS A 18 -4.55 -9.30 11.29
N ARG A 19 -4.25 -7.99 11.25
CA ARG A 19 -3.97 -7.29 10.01
C ARG A 19 -2.62 -7.77 9.48
N ILE A 20 -2.65 -8.36 8.29
CA ILE A 20 -1.46 -8.83 7.58
C ILE A 20 -0.90 -7.65 6.77
N VAL A 21 0.42 -7.54 6.68
CA VAL A 21 1.09 -6.55 5.83
C VAL A 21 0.68 -6.78 4.37
N PRO A 22 0.10 -5.77 3.68
CA PRO A 22 -0.31 -5.90 2.29
C PRO A 22 0.83 -6.36 1.36
N GLY A 23 0.60 -7.41 0.58
CA GLY A 23 1.61 -7.97 -0.32
C GLY A 23 2.47 -9.10 0.26
N ILE A 24 2.35 -9.46 1.56
CA ILE A 24 2.97 -10.71 2.07
C ILE A 24 2.30 -11.94 1.42
N GLN A 25 0.98 -11.94 1.38
CA GLN A 25 0.21 -13.01 0.76
C GLN A 25 -0.34 -12.53 -0.59
N PRO A 26 -0.14 -13.29 -1.67
CA PRO A 26 -0.73 -12.94 -2.96
C PRO A 26 -2.26 -13.01 -2.86
N ILE A 27 -2.93 -12.05 -3.47
CA ILE A 27 -4.39 -12.03 -3.61
C ILE A 27 -4.71 -12.02 -5.09
N GLU A 28 -5.51 -12.99 -5.54
CA GLU A 28 -5.89 -13.10 -6.94
C GLU A 28 -6.55 -11.80 -7.45
N GLY A 29 -6.05 -11.30 -8.58
CA GLY A 29 -6.57 -10.09 -9.21
C GLY A 29 -6.26 -8.77 -8.48
N ARG A 30 -5.31 -8.77 -7.52
CA ARG A 30 -4.87 -7.58 -6.81
C ARG A 30 -3.36 -7.54 -6.65
N GLU A 31 -2.79 -6.36 -6.84
CA GLU A 31 -1.39 -6.09 -6.52
C GLU A 31 -1.26 -4.98 -5.48
N PHE A 32 -0.10 -4.95 -4.85
CA PHE A 32 0.24 -4.03 -3.78
C PHE A 32 1.56 -3.34 -4.09
N CYS A 33 1.63 -2.06 -3.77
CA CYS A 33 2.90 -1.35 -3.72
C CYS A 33 2.86 -0.30 -2.61
N TYR A 34 4.03 0.23 -2.30
CA TYR A 34 4.24 1.14 -1.20
C TYR A 34 4.79 2.45 -1.74
N ILE A 35 4.19 3.56 -1.36
CA ILE A 35 4.61 4.91 -1.78
C ILE A 35 5.38 5.54 -0.62
N ALA A 36 6.55 6.11 -0.91
CA ALA A 36 7.31 6.87 0.08
C ALA A 36 6.49 8.06 0.60
N ASP A 37 6.47 8.22 1.92
CA ASP A 37 5.80 9.32 2.62
C ASP A 37 6.85 10.14 3.37
N GLU A 38 7.23 11.28 2.78
CA GLU A 38 8.22 12.19 3.35
C GLU A 38 7.60 13.15 4.39
N GLY A 39 6.31 13.03 4.71
CA GLY A 39 5.62 13.87 5.69
C GLY A 39 5.46 15.35 5.31
N GLN A 40 5.81 15.74 4.08
CA GLN A 40 5.77 17.12 3.59
C GLN A 40 4.34 17.58 3.24
N GLU A 41 3.47 16.64 2.87
CA GLU A 41 2.07 16.89 2.59
C GLU A 41 1.20 15.68 2.99
N ASP A 42 -0.11 15.87 3.01
CA ASP A 42 -1.06 14.81 3.31
C ASP A 42 -0.94 13.64 2.31
N PHE A 43 -0.79 12.41 2.81
CA PHE A 43 -0.56 11.22 1.98
C PHE A 43 -1.68 10.98 0.95
N VAL A 44 -2.94 11.30 1.27
CA VAL A 44 -4.05 11.17 0.32
C VAL A 44 -3.87 12.10 -0.87
N LYS A 45 -3.28 13.29 -0.68
CA LYS A 45 -2.92 14.20 -1.77
C LYS A 45 -1.78 13.63 -2.63
N ILE A 46 -0.73 13.07 -2.03
CA ILE A 46 0.38 12.42 -2.76
C ILE A 46 -0.15 11.28 -3.63
N PHE A 47 -0.92 10.38 -3.02
CA PHE A 47 -1.55 9.27 -3.72
C PHE A 47 -2.37 9.75 -4.92
N ARG A 48 -3.26 10.74 -4.72
CA ARG A 48 -4.08 11.31 -5.81
C ARG A 48 -3.25 11.96 -6.91
N LYS A 49 -2.17 12.67 -6.56
CA LYS A 49 -1.25 13.26 -7.55
C LYS A 49 -0.61 12.18 -8.40
N ILE A 50 -0.10 11.10 -7.79
CA ILE A 50 0.50 9.97 -8.49
C ILE A 50 -0.50 9.32 -9.44
N VAL A 51 -1.67 8.90 -8.95
CA VAL A 51 -2.62 8.16 -9.79
C VAL A 51 -3.29 9.00 -10.87
N ARG A 52 -3.24 10.34 -10.78
CA ARG A 52 -3.81 11.27 -11.77
C ARG A 52 -2.76 11.99 -12.62
N TYR A 53 -1.48 11.70 -12.42
CA TYR A 53 -0.40 12.42 -13.10
C TYR A 53 -0.49 12.26 -14.63
N ILE A 54 -0.71 11.03 -15.10
CA ILE A 54 -0.88 10.73 -16.52
C ILE A 54 -2.35 10.88 -16.91
N SER A 55 -2.59 11.67 -17.97
CA SER A 55 -3.91 11.90 -18.56
C SER A 55 -3.82 11.80 -20.10
N PRO A 56 -4.73 11.06 -20.77
CA PRO A 56 -5.79 10.23 -20.17
C PRO A 56 -5.24 9.07 -19.33
N PRO A 57 -6.02 8.50 -18.40
CA PRO A 57 -5.59 7.37 -17.58
C PRO A 57 -5.16 6.18 -18.45
N ILE A 58 -4.06 5.55 -18.05
CA ILE A 58 -3.60 4.29 -18.65
C ILE A 58 -4.54 3.12 -18.36
N PRO A 59 -4.99 2.87 -17.11
CA PRO A 59 -5.81 1.70 -16.81
C PRO A 59 -7.19 1.82 -17.46
N GLN A 60 -7.66 0.72 -18.04
CA GLN A 60 -8.95 0.64 -18.73
C GLN A 60 -10.11 0.34 -17.78
N ASN A 61 -9.84 -0.30 -16.64
CA ASN A 61 -10.86 -0.61 -15.63
C ASN A 61 -10.24 -0.79 -14.23
N GLY A 62 -11.10 -0.95 -13.22
CA GLY A 62 -10.67 -1.21 -11.85
C GLY A 62 -10.37 0.05 -11.04
N GLY A 63 -9.44 -0.05 -10.09
CA GLY A 63 -9.17 1.04 -9.15
C GLY A 63 -7.94 0.81 -8.29
N ALA A 64 -7.32 1.90 -7.85
CA ALA A 64 -6.30 1.93 -6.81
C ALA A 64 -6.85 2.53 -5.51
N MET A 65 -6.36 2.05 -4.36
CA MET A 65 -6.77 2.52 -3.03
C MET A 65 -5.64 2.45 -2.00
N ILE A 66 -5.80 3.19 -0.90
CA ILE A 66 -4.88 3.18 0.25
C ILE A 66 -5.30 2.05 1.20
N GLU A 67 -4.34 1.24 1.67
CA GLU A 67 -4.59 0.04 2.49
C GLU A 67 -4.48 0.30 4.00
N GLY A 68 -4.12 1.52 4.42
CA GLY A 68 -4.01 1.87 5.84
C GLY A 68 -2.87 1.15 6.57
N CYS A 69 -1.89 0.60 5.86
CA CYS A 69 -0.66 0.04 6.41
C CYS A 69 0.50 0.99 6.14
N LYS A 70 1.27 1.31 7.17
CA LYS A 70 2.45 2.18 7.11
C LYS A 70 3.67 1.41 7.64
N ILE A 71 4.76 1.42 6.90
CA ILE A 71 6.03 0.80 7.24
C ILE A 71 7.06 1.89 7.47
N THR A 72 7.67 1.94 8.65
CA THR A 72 8.85 2.75 8.93
C THR A 72 10.09 1.86 8.88
N LEU A 73 11.00 2.14 7.96
CA LEU A 73 12.26 1.41 7.80
C LEU A 73 13.25 1.75 8.94
N PRO A 74 14.28 0.91 9.19
CA PRO A 74 15.32 1.19 10.18
C PRO A 74 16.05 2.53 9.97
N ASN A 75 16.12 3.02 8.74
CA ASN A 75 16.71 4.33 8.41
C ASN A 75 15.74 5.51 8.59
N GLY A 76 14.54 5.27 9.14
CA GLY A 76 13.52 6.29 9.40
C GLY A 76 12.62 6.64 8.22
N LYS A 77 12.90 6.14 7.00
CA LYS A 77 12.02 6.38 5.85
C LYS A 77 10.67 5.69 6.04
N ILE A 78 9.60 6.36 5.60
CA ILE A 78 8.23 5.88 5.77
C ILE A 78 7.65 5.53 4.40
N PHE A 79 6.89 4.44 4.37
CA PHE A 79 6.22 3.93 3.18
C PHE A 79 4.78 3.57 3.53
N GLN A 80 3.82 3.99 2.71
CA GLN A 80 2.41 3.68 2.91
C GLN A 80 1.88 2.78 1.80
N ALA A 81 1.14 1.74 2.20
CA ALA A 81 0.61 0.72 1.33
C ALA A 81 -0.57 1.24 0.49
N ILE A 82 -0.52 0.91 -0.78
CA ILE A 82 -1.66 1.00 -1.69
C ILE A 82 -1.86 -0.35 -2.38
N SER A 83 -3.05 -0.54 -2.92
CA SER A 83 -3.35 -1.69 -3.77
C SER A 83 -4.13 -1.26 -5.01
N TYR A 84 -4.16 -2.14 -6.00
CA TYR A 84 -4.91 -1.93 -7.22
C TYR A 84 -5.42 -3.25 -7.80
N LYS A 85 -6.54 -3.18 -8.52
CA LYS A 85 -7.23 -4.33 -9.13
C LYS A 85 -7.85 -3.96 -10.48
N GLY A 86 -8.27 -4.96 -11.24
CA GLY A 86 -8.85 -4.79 -12.59
C GLY A 86 -7.77 -4.86 -13.65
N ASP A 87 -7.50 -3.72 -14.32
CA ASP A 87 -6.38 -3.61 -15.25
C ASP A 87 -5.06 -3.45 -14.47
N ILE A 88 -4.53 -4.57 -13.96
CA ILE A 88 -3.34 -4.61 -13.12
C ILE A 88 -2.13 -3.97 -13.82
N GLU A 89 -1.89 -4.34 -15.09
CA GLU A 89 -0.79 -3.80 -15.88
C GLU A 89 -0.94 -2.28 -16.08
N GLY A 90 -2.15 -1.83 -16.41
CA GLY A 90 -2.44 -0.41 -16.59
C GLY A 90 -2.26 0.39 -15.29
N TRP A 91 -2.72 -0.14 -14.15
CA TRP A 91 -2.54 0.49 -12.85
C TRP A 91 -1.08 0.53 -12.41
N ARG A 92 -0.33 -0.57 -12.59
CA ARG A 92 1.11 -0.60 -12.28
C ARG A 92 1.84 0.47 -13.08
N MET A 93 1.61 0.53 -14.39
CA MET A 93 2.23 1.54 -15.24
C MET A 93 1.81 2.98 -14.90
N GLN A 94 0.55 3.21 -14.52
CA GLN A 94 0.06 4.52 -14.06
C GLN A 94 0.81 4.98 -12.81
N ILE A 95 0.93 4.10 -11.81
CA ILE A 95 1.57 4.40 -10.53
C ILE A 95 3.07 4.61 -10.71
N GLU A 96 3.76 3.73 -11.44
CA GLU A 96 5.20 3.86 -11.69
C GLU A 96 5.55 5.15 -12.44
N LYS A 97 4.79 5.49 -13.49
CA LYS A 97 5.01 6.73 -14.25
C LYS A 97 4.70 7.96 -13.43
N GLY A 98 3.60 7.95 -12.67
CA GLY A 98 3.22 9.07 -11.80
C GLY A 98 4.23 9.31 -10.68
N ALA A 99 4.68 8.23 -10.02
CA ALA A 99 5.69 8.31 -8.97
C ALA A 99 7.03 8.80 -9.52
N ARG A 100 7.49 8.25 -10.64
CA ARG A 100 8.73 8.71 -11.31
C ARG A 100 8.67 10.19 -11.68
N ALA A 101 7.56 10.65 -12.25
CA ALA A 101 7.44 12.03 -12.69
C ALA A 101 7.32 13.04 -11.52
N LEU A 102 6.93 12.56 -10.35
CA LEU A 102 6.89 13.34 -9.10
C LEU A 102 8.14 13.10 -8.22
N ASN A 103 9.11 12.32 -8.71
CA ASN A 103 10.30 11.91 -7.96
C ASN A 103 9.99 11.27 -6.59
N VAL A 104 8.94 10.44 -6.55
CA VAL A 104 8.52 9.69 -5.36
C VAL A 104 8.97 8.24 -5.50
N ASN A 105 9.62 7.72 -4.46
CA ASN A 105 10.10 6.34 -4.44
C ASN A 105 8.96 5.36 -4.20
N LEU A 106 9.05 4.19 -4.85
CA LEU A 106 8.15 3.08 -4.65
C LEU A 106 8.89 1.91 -3.99
N ALA A 107 8.13 1.09 -3.27
CA ALA A 107 8.60 -0.17 -2.73
C ALA A 107 7.56 -1.27 -2.93
N LYS A 108 7.98 -2.52 -2.80
CA LYS A 108 7.12 -3.71 -2.85
C LYS A 108 7.49 -4.68 -1.74
N ILE A 109 6.58 -5.58 -1.42
CA ILE A 109 6.91 -6.74 -0.58
C ILE A 109 7.43 -7.86 -1.48
N ASP A 110 8.51 -8.50 -1.04
CA ASP A 110 9.08 -9.71 -1.63
C ASP A 110 9.45 -10.67 -0.49
N GLY A 111 8.66 -11.74 -0.33
CA GLY A 111 8.73 -12.62 0.83
C GLY A 111 8.52 -11.85 2.15
N GLU A 112 9.52 -11.90 3.02
CA GLU A 112 9.51 -11.22 4.33
C GLU A 112 10.25 -9.86 4.30
N SER A 113 10.51 -9.31 3.11
CA SER A 113 11.22 -8.06 2.94
C SER A 113 10.38 -7.00 2.24
N ILE A 114 10.62 -5.73 2.60
CA ILE A 114 10.28 -4.59 1.75
C ILE A 114 11.48 -4.24 0.86
N VAL A 115 11.25 -4.16 -0.45
CA VAL A 115 12.28 -3.95 -1.47
C VAL A 115 12.06 -2.62 -2.18
N LEU A 116 13.11 -1.79 -2.21
CA LEU A 116 13.19 -0.49 -2.88
C LEU A 116 14.08 -0.62 -4.11
N ASP A 117 13.56 -0.20 -5.27
CA ASP A 117 14.30 -0.13 -6.56
C ASP A 117 15.09 -1.40 -6.94
N ASN A 118 14.68 -2.57 -6.42
CA ASN A 118 15.36 -3.88 -6.55
C ASN A 118 16.83 -3.91 -6.06
N ILE A 119 17.29 -2.94 -5.28
CA ILE A 119 18.69 -2.86 -4.81
C ILE A 119 18.76 -2.88 -3.29
N HIS A 120 17.82 -2.20 -2.61
CA HIS A 120 17.81 -2.11 -1.17
C HIS A 120 16.62 -2.90 -0.64
N SER A 121 16.86 -3.73 0.38
CA SER A 121 15.81 -4.46 1.07
C SER A 121 15.98 -4.36 2.57
N PHE A 122 14.87 -4.41 3.28
CA PHE A 122 14.81 -4.48 4.73
C PHE A 122 13.86 -5.61 5.11
N LEU A 123 14.26 -6.45 6.07
CA LEU A 123 13.35 -7.44 6.62
C LEU A 123 12.20 -6.72 7.33
N LEU A 124 10.99 -7.23 7.17
CA LEU A 124 9.81 -6.66 7.81
C LEU A 124 9.90 -6.75 9.34
N MET A 125 10.59 -7.75 9.88
CA MET A 125 10.84 -7.87 11.33
C MET A 125 11.68 -6.72 11.90
N ASP A 126 12.50 -6.07 11.07
CA ASP A 126 13.32 -4.92 11.46
C ASP A 126 12.57 -3.59 11.29
N CYS A 127 11.39 -3.62 10.68
CA CYS A 127 10.58 -2.44 10.40
C CYS A 127 9.51 -2.22 11.47
N ARG A 128 9.14 -0.97 11.73
CA ARG A 128 7.92 -0.66 12.49
C ARG A 128 6.73 -0.63 11.56
N ILE A 129 5.70 -1.42 11.87
CA ILE A 129 4.48 -1.52 11.08
C ILE A 129 3.32 -0.96 11.89
N ASP A 130 2.62 0.03 11.33
CA ASP A 130 1.43 0.65 11.92
C ASP A 130 0.23 0.41 11.00
N PHE A 131 -0.92 0.07 11.57
CA PHE A 131 -2.19 -0.07 10.86
C PHE A 131 -3.22 0.95 11.35
N ASN A 132 -3.82 1.72 10.43
CA ASN A 132 -4.83 2.75 10.72
C ASN A 132 -6.27 2.23 10.66
#